data_AF-A0A821SW89-F1
#
_entry.id   AF-A0A821SW89-F1
#
_cell.length_a   1.000
_cell.length_b   1.000
_cell.length_c   1.000
_cell.angle_alpha   90.00
_cell.angle_beta   90.00
_cell.angle_gamma   90.00
#
_symmetry.space_group_name_H-M   'P 1'
#
loop_
_entity.id
_entity.type
_entity.pdbx_description
1 polymer ?
#
loop_
_entity_poly.entity_id
_entity_poly.type
_entity_poly.pdbx_seq_one_letter_code
_entity_poly.pdbx_strand_id
1 'polypeptide(L)'
;MTTPNATNINVNGWSVVFNVPNTLCWIRIVLMFVSIRYFGQQKYLLFAIYHTVSGFLDSFDGILARSLNQKSLLGEYFEFILDKYAHFIMYACIGLLYQSYIVYFFFEIALELWTTMFDSHIRAISRTDKSWLHGPTFLSTTCSVSIYHSPNLRLLNWYGPDIFHTVLVLRYILINDNKKNLTRHIQRYISLDRVYLILKCILIFTGFFAILRTLITSCFLFDNLYRLGRGN
;
A
#
# COMPACT_ATOMS: atom_id res chain seq x y z
N MET A 1 32.26 21.86 -26.99
CA MET A 1 32.09 20.46 -26.56
C MET A 1 30.69 20.04 -26.93
N THR A 2 30.58 19.13 -27.88
CA THR A 2 29.35 18.62 -28.48
C THR A 2 28.55 17.80 -27.47
N THR A 3 27.29 18.17 -27.26
CA THR A 3 26.29 17.36 -26.56
C THR A 3 26.17 15.99 -27.22
N PRO A 4 26.09 14.87 -26.47
CA PRO A 4 25.96 13.56 -27.06
C PRO A 4 24.62 13.47 -27.80
N ASN A 5 24.69 12.99 -29.05
CA ASN A 5 23.53 12.65 -29.87
C ASN A 5 22.63 11.69 -29.09
N ALA A 6 21.50 12.20 -28.58
CA ALA A 6 20.39 11.38 -28.22
C ALA A 6 19.93 10.68 -29.51
N THR A 7 20.33 9.43 -29.68
CA THR A 7 19.70 8.54 -30.65
C THR A 7 18.23 8.50 -30.31
N ASN A 8 17.43 9.24 -31.07
CA ASN A 8 15.97 9.16 -31.08
C ASN A 8 15.61 7.75 -31.60
N ILE A 9 15.73 6.76 -30.74
CA ILE A 9 15.03 5.50 -30.92
C ILE A 9 13.57 5.90 -30.82
N ASN A 10 12.86 5.87 -31.94
CA ASN A 10 11.44 6.11 -32.00
C ASN A 10 10.74 4.94 -31.29
N VAL A 11 10.74 4.97 -29.96
CA VAL A 11 10.15 3.91 -29.14
C VAL A 11 8.65 4.01 -29.38
N ASN A 12 8.08 3.00 -30.05
CA ASN A 12 6.64 2.94 -30.27
C ASN A 12 5.95 3.02 -28.89
N GLY A 13 5.09 4.03 -28.66
CA GLY A 13 4.42 4.21 -27.37
C GLY A 13 3.73 2.94 -26.88
N TRP A 14 3.19 2.13 -27.79
CA TRP A 14 2.57 0.84 -27.47
C TRP A 14 3.54 -0.20 -26.89
N SER A 15 4.81 -0.17 -27.31
CA SER A 15 5.84 -1.05 -26.74
C SER A 15 6.17 -0.69 -25.30
N VAL A 16 5.98 0.57 -24.90
CA VAL A 16 6.09 0.99 -23.50
C VAL A 16 4.83 0.59 -22.73
N VAL A 17 3.64 0.82 -23.28
CA VAL A 17 2.35 0.47 -22.62
C VAL A 17 2.25 -1.02 -22.30
N PHE A 18 2.76 -1.88 -23.19
CA PHE A 18 2.70 -3.34 -23.07
C PHE A 18 4.08 -3.99 -22.90
N ASN A 19 5.04 -3.29 -22.28
CA ASN A 19 6.27 -3.95 -21.85
C ASN A 19 6.00 -4.93 -20.69
N VAL A 20 6.99 -5.73 -20.32
CA VAL A 20 6.84 -6.76 -19.28
C VAL A 20 6.39 -6.19 -17.93
N PRO A 21 7.03 -5.14 -17.36
CA PRO A 21 6.60 -4.59 -16.07
C PRO A 21 5.21 -3.93 -16.14
N ASN A 22 4.90 -3.16 -17.19
CA ASN A 22 3.60 -2.50 -17.30
C ASN A 22 2.45 -3.48 -17.59
N THR A 23 2.73 -4.60 -18.27
CA THR A 23 1.76 -5.70 -18.41
C THR A 23 1.40 -6.28 -17.05
N LEU A 24 2.37 -6.37 -16.12
CA LEU A 24 2.10 -6.80 -14.76
C LEU A 24 1.20 -5.79 -14.01
N CYS A 25 1.43 -4.48 -14.20
CA CYS A 25 0.53 -3.43 -13.68
C CYS A 25 -0.90 -3.58 -14.21
N TRP A 26 -1.08 -3.90 -15.50
CA TRP A 26 -2.41 -4.19 -16.07
C TRP A 26 -3.06 -5.41 -15.43
N ILE A 27 -2.30 -6.48 -15.18
CA ILE A 27 -2.80 -7.66 -14.47
C ILE A 27 -3.24 -7.30 -13.05
N ARG A 28 -2.47 -6.47 -12.33
CA ARG A 28 -2.83 -5.97 -10.99
C ARG A 28 -4.17 -5.23 -10.99
N ILE A 29 -4.40 -4.35 -11.97
CA ILE A 29 -5.69 -3.66 -12.13
C ILE A 29 -6.84 -4.67 -12.26
N VAL A 30 -6.69 -5.68 -13.11
CA VAL A 30 -7.72 -6.71 -13.30
C VAL A 30 -7.96 -7.50 -12.01
N LEU A 31 -6.90 -7.93 -11.32
CA LEU A 31 -7.01 -8.64 -10.05
C LEU A 31 -7.72 -7.82 -8.98
N MET A 32 -7.45 -6.52 -8.93
CA MET A 32 -8.09 -5.58 -8.03
C MET A 32 -9.60 -5.51 -8.28
N PHE A 33 -10.05 -5.37 -9.53
CA PHE A 33 -11.48 -5.41 -9.87
C PHE A 33 -12.14 -6.76 -9.56
N VAL A 34 -11.43 -7.86 -9.85
CA VAL A 34 -11.90 -9.21 -9.53
C VAL A 34 -12.04 -9.39 -8.01
N SER A 35 -11.12 -8.85 -7.22
CA SER A 35 -11.22 -8.87 -5.76
C SER A 35 -12.49 -8.17 -5.28
N ILE A 36 -12.76 -6.96 -5.75
CA ILE A 36 -13.97 -6.19 -5.40
C ILE A 36 -15.24 -6.96 -5.80
N ARG A 37 -15.26 -7.58 -6.98
CA ARG A 37 -16.37 -8.43 -7.42
C ARG A 37 -16.63 -9.57 -6.43
N TYR A 38 -15.58 -10.25 -5.95
CA TYR A 38 -15.74 -11.31 -4.94
C TYR A 38 -16.19 -10.79 -3.58
N PHE A 39 -15.74 -9.60 -3.19
CA PHE A 39 -16.23 -8.93 -1.99
C PHE A 39 -17.75 -8.68 -2.08
N GLY A 40 -18.25 -8.13 -3.19
CA GLY A 40 -19.69 -7.91 -3.40
C GLY A 40 -20.52 -9.20 -3.42
N GLN A 41 -19.91 -10.33 -3.80
CA GLN A 41 -20.54 -11.66 -3.72
C GLN A 41 -20.47 -12.29 -2.31
N GLN A 42 -19.98 -11.56 -1.30
CA GLN A 42 -19.72 -12.06 0.05
C GLN A 42 -18.73 -13.24 0.09
N LYS A 43 -17.90 -13.40 -0.95
CA LYS A 43 -16.84 -14.42 -1.02
C LYS A 43 -15.53 -13.82 -0.52
N TYR A 44 -15.51 -13.46 0.77
CA TYR A 44 -14.42 -12.70 1.38
C TYR A 44 -13.05 -13.40 1.32
N LEU A 45 -13.01 -14.75 1.36
CA LEU A 45 -11.75 -15.49 1.19
C LEU A 45 -11.14 -15.26 -0.20
N LEU A 46 -11.96 -15.28 -1.25
CA LEU A 46 -11.49 -14.99 -2.61
C LEU A 46 -11.10 -13.53 -2.75
N PHE A 47 -11.83 -12.60 -2.13
CA PHE A 47 -11.38 -11.21 -2.06
C PHE A 47 -9.97 -11.10 -1.47
N ALA A 48 -9.73 -11.69 -0.28
CA ALA A 48 -8.43 -11.65 0.38
C ALA A 48 -7.33 -12.26 -0.50
N ILE A 49 -7.56 -13.44 -1.10
CA ILE A 49 -6.58 -14.09 -1.98
C ILE A 49 -6.22 -13.21 -3.19
N TYR A 50 -7.21 -12.74 -3.94
CA TYR A 50 -6.95 -11.95 -5.15
C TYR A 50 -6.32 -10.60 -4.83
N HIS A 51 -6.72 -9.97 -3.72
CA HIS A 51 -6.14 -8.72 -3.27
C HIS A 51 -4.68 -8.89 -2.83
N THR A 52 -4.37 -9.92 -2.03
CA THR A 52 -3.00 -10.23 -1.61
C THR A 52 -2.11 -10.63 -2.79
N VAL A 53 -2.62 -11.41 -3.74
CA VAL A 53 -1.87 -11.74 -4.97
C VAL A 53 -1.56 -10.47 -5.76
N SER A 54 -2.52 -9.56 -5.92
CA SER A 54 -2.29 -8.27 -6.58
C SER A 54 -1.20 -7.45 -5.90
N GLY A 55 -1.19 -7.40 -4.56
CA GLY A 55 -0.13 -6.74 -3.79
C GLY A 55 1.23 -7.42 -3.91
N PHE A 56 1.26 -8.75 -4.02
CA PHE A 56 2.52 -9.48 -4.21
C PHE A 56 3.16 -9.20 -5.58
N LEU A 57 2.35 -9.04 -6.63
CA LEU A 57 2.84 -8.74 -7.99
C LEU A 57 3.48 -7.34 -8.10
N ASP A 58 3.12 -6.39 -7.23
CA ASP A 58 3.77 -5.07 -7.15
C ASP A 58 5.28 -5.19 -6.94
N SER A 59 5.71 -6.07 -6.04
CA SER A 59 7.15 -6.23 -5.82
C SER A 59 7.90 -6.78 -7.04
N PHE A 60 7.21 -7.45 -7.97
CA PHE A 60 7.84 -8.02 -9.16
C PHE A 60 7.97 -7.03 -10.32
N ASP A 61 7.06 -6.07 -10.48
CA ASP A 61 7.15 -5.11 -11.61
C ASP A 61 8.43 -4.28 -11.51
N GLY A 62 8.78 -3.79 -10.33
CA GLY A 62 10.03 -3.05 -10.08
C GLY A 62 11.29 -3.91 -10.21
N ILE A 63 11.23 -5.20 -9.85
CA ILE A 63 12.34 -6.14 -10.07
C ILE A 63 12.55 -6.37 -11.57
N LEU A 64 11.47 -6.63 -12.31
CA LEU A 64 11.51 -6.86 -13.75
C LEU A 64 11.93 -5.60 -14.51
N ALA A 65 11.45 -4.42 -14.12
CA ALA A 65 11.85 -3.16 -14.72
C ALA A 65 13.36 -2.92 -14.62
N ARG A 66 13.96 -3.21 -13.46
CA ARG A 66 15.43 -3.11 -13.26
C ARG A 66 16.19 -4.20 -14.01
N SER A 67 15.73 -5.45 -13.94
CA SER A 67 16.41 -6.59 -14.56
C SER A 67 16.37 -6.54 -16.09
N LEU A 68 15.30 -6.02 -16.67
CA LEU A 68 15.10 -5.96 -18.13
C LEU A 68 15.48 -4.59 -18.71
N ASN A 69 15.92 -3.65 -17.87
CA ASN A 69 16.18 -2.25 -18.25
C ASN A 69 14.98 -1.60 -18.96
N GLN A 70 13.76 -1.92 -18.50
CA GLN A 70 12.47 -1.47 -19.05
C GLN A 70 11.78 -0.42 -18.17
N LYS A 71 12.55 0.34 -17.38
CA LYS A 71 11.99 1.43 -16.56
C LYS A 71 11.34 2.48 -17.47
N SER A 72 10.12 2.88 -17.15
CA SER A 72 9.35 3.86 -17.94
C SER A 72 8.60 4.84 -17.05
N LEU A 73 8.35 6.05 -17.54
CA LEU A 73 7.55 7.06 -16.83
C LEU A 73 6.11 6.57 -16.58
N LEU A 74 5.54 5.83 -17.53
CA LEU A 74 4.22 5.22 -17.39
C LEU A 74 4.19 4.18 -16.27
N GLY A 75 5.21 3.33 -16.19
CA GLY A 75 5.32 2.33 -15.13
C GLY A 75 5.44 2.97 -13.75
N GLU A 76 6.29 3.98 -13.62
CA GLU A 76 6.44 4.74 -12.36
C GLU A 76 5.13 5.42 -11.94
N TYR A 77 4.34 5.91 -12.91
CA TYR A 77 3.02 6.46 -12.65
C TYR A 77 2.00 5.38 -12.24
N PHE A 78 2.02 4.21 -12.87
CA PHE A 78 1.16 3.09 -12.48
C PHE A 78 1.48 2.57 -11.08
N GLU A 79 2.74 2.32 -10.76
CA GLU A 79 3.19 1.92 -9.42
C GLU A 79 2.66 2.92 -8.37
N PHE A 80 2.91 4.22 -8.58
CA PHE A 80 2.46 5.27 -7.65
C PHE A 80 0.94 5.27 -7.41
N ILE A 81 0.13 4.98 -8.42
CA ILE A 81 -1.33 5.06 -8.33
C ILE A 81 -1.95 3.76 -7.81
N LEU A 82 -1.51 2.62 -8.31
CA LEU A 82 -2.11 1.32 -8.01
C LEU A 82 -1.96 0.93 -6.55
N ASP A 83 -0.84 1.30 -5.92
CA ASP A 83 -0.63 1.07 -4.48
C ASP A 83 -1.69 1.79 -3.63
N LYS A 84 -2.01 3.03 -4.00
CA LYS A 84 -3.00 3.86 -3.29
C LYS A 84 -4.41 3.31 -3.47
N TYR A 85 -4.75 2.86 -4.68
CA TYR A 85 -6.04 2.22 -4.92
C TYR A 85 -6.18 0.89 -4.19
N ALA A 86 -5.11 0.10 -4.10
CA ALA A 86 -5.12 -1.15 -3.33
C ALA A 86 -5.44 -0.87 -1.84
N HIS A 87 -4.73 0.08 -1.21
CA HIS A 87 -5.02 0.50 0.16
C HIS A 87 -6.45 1.01 0.33
N PHE A 88 -6.90 1.90 -0.56
CA PHE A 88 -8.25 2.45 -0.53
C PHE A 88 -9.32 1.35 -0.53
N ILE A 89 -9.20 0.37 -1.45
CA ILE A 89 -10.14 -0.75 -1.56
C ILE A 89 -10.12 -1.59 -0.29
N MET A 90 -8.93 -1.90 0.24
CA MET A 90 -8.81 -2.67 1.47
C MET A 90 -9.52 -1.96 2.64
N TYR A 91 -9.24 -0.67 2.86
CA TYR A 91 -9.82 0.10 3.96
C TYR A 91 -11.32 0.26 3.82
N ALA A 92 -11.81 0.54 2.61
CA ALA A 92 -13.24 0.64 2.33
C ALA A 92 -13.96 -0.69 2.61
N CYS A 93 -13.41 -1.81 2.12
CA CYS A 93 -13.95 -3.14 2.37
C CYS A 93 -13.97 -3.48 3.86
N ILE A 94 -12.88 -3.25 4.59
CA ILE A 94 -12.82 -3.53 6.04
C ILE A 94 -13.77 -2.62 6.82
N GLY A 95 -13.90 -1.35 6.45
CA GLY A 95 -14.86 -0.43 7.06
C GLY A 95 -16.32 -0.90 6.91
N LEU A 96 -16.65 -1.54 5.78
CA LEU A 96 -17.97 -2.17 5.57
C LEU A 96 -18.15 -3.44 6.42
N LEU A 97 -17.08 -4.22 6.64
CA LEU A 97 -17.12 -5.43 7.49
C LEU A 97 -17.21 -5.08 8.98
N TYR A 98 -16.53 -4.02 9.41
CA TYR A 98 -16.39 -3.60 10.80
C TYR A 98 -16.97 -2.19 11.02
N GLN A 99 -18.28 -2.06 10.87
CA GLN A 99 -18.99 -0.77 10.90
C GLN A 99 -18.72 0.08 12.16
N SER A 100 -18.50 -0.55 13.32
CA SER A 100 -18.15 0.16 14.56
C SER A 100 -16.83 0.94 14.50
N TYR A 101 -15.92 0.56 13.60
CA TYR A 101 -14.61 1.17 13.41
C TYR A 101 -14.52 1.94 12.07
N ILE A 102 -15.65 2.20 11.40
CA ILE A 102 -15.66 2.82 10.07
C ILE A 102 -14.99 4.21 10.05
N VAL A 103 -15.10 4.97 11.14
CA VAL A 103 -14.46 6.28 11.29
C VAL A 103 -12.94 6.18 11.21
N TYR A 104 -12.35 5.13 11.80
CA TYR A 104 -10.90 4.89 11.73
C TYR A 104 -10.46 4.63 10.29
N PHE A 105 -11.17 3.77 9.55
CA PHE A 105 -10.81 3.47 8.16
C PHE A 105 -11.05 4.66 7.22
N PHE A 106 -12.07 5.48 7.47
CA PHE A 106 -12.22 6.75 6.74
C PHE A 106 -11.10 7.73 7.02
N PHE A 107 -10.59 7.77 8.26
CA PHE A 107 -9.41 8.57 8.57
C PHE A 107 -8.17 8.06 7.84
N GLU A 108 -7.92 6.75 7.79
CA GLU A 108 -6.81 6.18 6.99
C GLU A 108 -6.94 6.52 5.50
N ILE A 109 -8.15 6.39 4.93
CA ILE A 109 -8.43 6.79 3.54
C ILE A 109 -8.13 8.28 3.30
N ALA A 110 -8.61 9.16 4.19
CA ALA A 110 -8.41 10.59 4.07
C ALA A 110 -6.91 10.96 4.13
N LEU A 111 -6.17 10.31 5.02
CA LEU A 111 -4.73 10.50 5.18
C LEU A 111 -3.95 10.03 3.94
N GLU A 112 -4.30 8.88 3.38
CA GLU A 112 -3.68 8.33 2.17
C GLU A 112 -3.97 9.22 0.95
N LEU A 113 -5.21 9.70 0.80
CA LEU A 113 -5.58 10.62 -0.27
C LEU A 113 -4.85 11.95 -0.13
N TRP A 114 -4.78 12.49 1.08
CA TRP A 114 -4.08 13.73 1.34
C TRP A 114 -2.61 13.62 0.93
N THR A 115 -1.90 12.62 1.46
CA THR A 115 -0.47 12.43 1.18
C THR A 115 -0.20 12.24 -0.30
N THR A 116 -1.04 11.48 -0.99
CA THR A 116 -0.97 11.27 -2.45
C THR A 116 -1.14 12.58 -3.22
N MET A 117 -2.17 13.38 -2.87
CA MET A 117 -2.43 14.66 -3.51
C MET A 117 -1.31 15.65 -3.25
N PHE A 118 -0.86 15.74 -2.01
CA PHE A 118 0.25 16.59 -1.60
C PHE A 118 1.53 16.27 -2.39
N ASP A 119 1.93 15.01 -2.42
CA ASP A 119 3.13 14.57 -3.12
C ASP A 119 3.04 14.79 -4.63
N SER A 120 1.86 14.55 -5.22
CA SER A 120 1.62 14.81 -6.65
C SER A 120 1.73 16.31 -6.99
N HIS A 121 1.18 17.17 -6.13
CA HIS A 121 1.22 18.61 -6.29
C HIS A 121 2.65 19.15 -6.14
N ILE A 122 3.36 18.71 -5.09
CA ILE A 122 4.76 19.06 -4.89
C ILE A 122 5.60 18.61 -6.08
N ARG A 123 5.43 17.40 -6.61
CA ARG A 123 6.14 16.95 -7.82
C ARG A 123 5.83 17.84 -9.03
N ALA A 124 4.58 18.26 -9.20
CA ALA A 124 4.15 19.13 -10.29
C ALA A 124 4.74 20.55 -10.23
N ILE A 125 4.99 21.12 -9.04
CA ILE A 125 5.60 22.46 -8.84
C ILE A 125 7.11 22.46 -9.16
N SER A 126 7.52 21.85 -10.27
CA SER A 126 8.92 21.65 -10.74
C SER A 126 9.74 22.92 -11.00
N ARG A 127 9.22 24.13 -10.74
CA ARG A 127 9.88 25.41 -11.07
C ARG A 127 10.53 26.15 -9.91
N THR A 128 10.32 25.74 -8.65
CA THR A 128 10.95 26.35 -7.48
C THR A 128 12.01 25.44 -6.88
N ASP A 129 13.07 26.01 -6.32
CA ASP A 129 14.03 25.26 -5.49
C ASP A 129 13.27 24.68 -4.28
N LYS A 130 13.28 23.35 -4.15
CA LYS A 130 12.59 22.59 -3.10
C LYS A 130 13.53 22.13 -2.00
N SER A 131 14.78 22.62 -1.97
CA SER A 131 15.78 22.29 -0.96
C SER A 131 15.26 22.42 0.48
N TRP A 132 14.41 23.43 0.73
CA TRP A 132 13.75 23.68 2.02
C TRP A 132 12.65 22.66 2.39
N LEU A 133 12.02 22.02 1.40
CA LEU A 133 11.04 20.95 1.62
C LEU A 133 11.73 19.61 1.95
N HIS A 134 12.92 19.39 1.40
CA HIS A 134 13.71 18.17 1.60
C HIS A 134 14.68 18.22 2.80
N GLY A 135 14.84 19.37 3.47
CA GLY A 135 15.67 19.47 4.67
C GLY A 135 15.12 18.59 5.81
N PRO A 136 15.94 17.90 6.61
CA PRO A 136 15.46 17.03 7.69
C PRO A 136 14.87 17.85 8.85
N THR A 137 13.64 17.57 9.30
CA THR A 137 13.06 18.15 10.54
C THR A 137 13.39 17.32 11.76
N PHE A 138 13.26 17.88 12.96
CA PHE A 138 13.46 17.13 14.22
C PHE A 138 12.64 15.82 14.23
N LEU A 139 11.35 15.90 13.86
CA LEU A 139 10.49 14.71 13.78
C LEU A 139 10.94 13.76 12.67
N SER A 140 11.21 14.27 11.47
CA SER A 140 11.72 13.46 10.35
C SER A 140 13.04 12.79 10.70
N THR A 141 13.95 13.47 11.39
CA THR A 141 15.28 12.98 11.73
C THR A 141 15.18 11.93 12.82
N THR A 142 14.44 12.20 13.89
CA THR A 142 14.26 11.26 15.00
C THR A 142 13.49 10.00 14.56
N CYS A 143 12.40 10.15 13.80
CA CYS A 143 11.65 9.00 13.28
C CYS A 143 12.42 8.26 12.18
N SER A 144 13.07 8.97 11.25
CA SER A 144 13.90 8.34 10.21
C SER A 144 15.06 7.58 10.82
N VAL A 145 15.82 8.18 11.74
CA VAL A 145 16.97 7.53 12.39
C VAL A 145 16.53 6.28 13.14
N SER A 146 15.45 6.35 13.92
CA SER A 146 14.94 5.20 14.69
C SER A 146 14.47 4.05 13.79
N ILE A 147 13.72 4.36 12.73
CA ILE A 147 13.14 3.37 11.81
C ILE A 147 14.19 2.82 10.82
N TYR A 148 15.10 3.66 10.31
CA TYR A 148 16.10 3.23 9.32
C TYR A 148 17.28 2.47 9.92
N HIS A 149 17.73 2.79 11.15
CA HIS A 149 18.86 2.09 11.75
C HIS A 149 18.57 0.63 12.09
N SER A 150 17.29 0.28 12.23
CA SER A 150 16.87 -1.07 12.61
C SER A 150 16.11 -1.72 11.44
N PRO A 151 16.75 -2.59 10.64
CA PRO A 151 16.13 -3.16 9.43
C PRO A 151 14.83 -3.92 9.72
N ASN A 152 14.73 -4.54 10.89
CA ASN A 152 13.53 -5.24 11.34
C ASN A 152 12.36 -4.29 11.61
N LEU A 153 12.58 -3.15 12.28
CA LEU A 153 11.49 -2.18 12.49
C LEU A 153 11.10 -1.49 11.19
N ARG A 154 12.04 -1.26 10.27
CA ARG A 154 11.72 -0.73 8.94
C ARG A 154 10.74 -1.64 8.20
N LEU A 155 11.03 -2.93 8.16
CA LEU A 155 10.19 -3.91 7.48
C LEU A 155 8.81 -4.01 8.14
N LEU A 156 8.78 -4.00 9.46
CA LEU A 156 7.54 -4.12 10.23
C LEU A 156 6.68 -2.85 10.20
N ASN A 157 7.29 -1.67 10.12
CA ASN A 157 6.57 -0.42 9.91
C ASN A 157 5.96 -0.34 8.50
N TRP A 158 6.61 -0.93 7.50
CA TRP A 158 6.09 -0.96 6.13
C TRP A 158 4.97 -1.98 5.97
N TYR A 159 5.22 -3.25 6.30
CA TYR A 159 4.28 -4.35 6.05
C TYR A 159 3.31 -4.60 7.20
N GLY A 160 3.62 -4.16 8.42
CA GLY A 160 2.77 -4.39 9.60
C GLY A 160 1.32 -3.94 9.40
N PRO A 161 1.07 -2.71 8.91
CA PRO A 161 -0.28 -2.25 8.60
C PRO A 161 -0.99 -3.13 7.55
N ASP A 162 -0.32 -3.55 6.48
CA ASP A 162 -0.95 -4.37 5.44
C ASP A 162 -1.30 -5.77 5.94
N ILE A 163 -0.43 -6.33 6.79
CA ILE A 163 -0.70 -7.58 7.50
C ILE A 163 -1.88 -7.38 8.45
N PHE A 164 -1.93 -6.29 9.22
CA PHE A 164 -3.05 -5.98 10.12
C PHE A 164 -4.39 -5.99 9.37
N HIS A 165 -4.50 -5.26 8.26
CA HIS A 165 -5.71 -5.19 7.45
C HIS A 165 -6.10 -6.54 6.86
N THR A 166 -5.12 -7.28 6.29
CA THR A 166 -5.37 -8.63 5.76
C THR A 166 -5.86 -9.58 6.84
N VAL A 167 -5.26 -9.54 8.04
CA VAL A 167 -5.63 -10.38 9.17
C VAL A 167 -7.01 -10.00 9.72
N LEU A 168 -7.43 -8.72 9.67
CA LEU A 168 -8.80 -8.32 10.02
C LEU A 168 -9.84 -8.97 9.10
N VAL A 169 -9.56 -9.06 7.80
CA VAL A 169 -10.43 -9.76 6.83
C VAL A 169 -10.48 -11.25 7.16
N LEU A 170 -9.32 -11.89 7.40
CA LEU A 170 -9.25 -13.31 7.79
C LEU A 170 -10.01 -13.59 9.09
N ARG A 171 -9.88 -12.71 10.09
CA ARG A 171 -10.63 -12.82 11.35
C ARG A 171 -12.13 -12.70 11.11
N TYR A 172 -12.56 -11.76 10.26
CA TYR A 172 -13.98 -11.60 9.93
C TYR A 172 -14.52 -12.89 9.29
N ILE A 173 -13.77 -13.45 8.33
CA ILE A 173 -14.10 -14.73 7.70
C ILE A 173 -14.28 -15.81 8.76
N LEU A 174 -13.29 -16.03 9.62
CA LEU A 174 -13.35 -17.13 10.59
C LEU A 174 -14.54 -17.02 11.57
N ILE A 175 -14.88 -15.80 11.98
CA ILE A 175 -16.01 -15.56 12.90
C ILE A 175 -17.36 -15.72 12.20
N ASN A 176 -17.49 -15.21 10.96
CA ASN A 176 -18.76 -15.13 10.25
C ASN A 176 -18.96 -16.19 9.16
N ASP A 177 -18.02 -17.12 8.98
CA ASP A 177 -18.15 -18.19 7.99
C ASP A 177 -19.25 -19.17 8.41
N ASN A 178 -20.47 -18.84 8.01
CA ASN A 178 -21.66 -19.67 8.13
C ASN A 178 -21.48 -21.02 7.40
N LYS A 179 -20.60 -21.08 6.38
CA LYS A 179 -20.23 -22.32 5.72
C LYS A 179 -19.14 -22.99 6.52
N LYS A 180 -19.56 -23.86 7.44
CA LYS A 180 -18.70 -24.74 8.26
C LYS A 180 -17.59 -25.50 7.48
N ASN A 181 -17.49 -25.44 6.15
CA ASN A 181 -16.49 -26.17 5.36
C ASN A 181 -15.05 -25.70 5.58
N LEU A 182 -14.73 -24.40 5.54
CA LEU A 182 -13.36 -23.92 5.75
C LEU A 182 -12.95 -24.14 7.21
N THR A 183 -13.81 -23.72 8.13
CA THR A 183 -13.65 -23.92 9.57
C THR A 183 -13.47 -25.40 9.94
N ARG A 184 -14.28 -26.32 9.38
CA ARG A 184 -14.09 -27.78 9.56
C ARG A 184 -12.78 -28.26 8.98
N HIS A 185 -12.34 -27.73 7.83
CA HIS A 185 -11.08 -28.15 7.22
C HIS A 185 -9.89 -27.75 8.11
N ILE A 186 -9.91 -26.53 8.66
CA ILE A 186 -8.89 -26.05 9.60
C ILE A 186 -8.93 -26.87 10.91
N GLN A 187 -10.12 -27.16 11.43
CA GLN A 187 -10.32 -27.99 12.62
C GLN A 187 -9.71 -29.39 12.51
N ARG A 188 -9.53 -29.93 11.29
CA ARG A 188 -8.87 -31.23 11.09
C ARG A 188 -7.39 -31.21 11.47
N TYR A 189 -6.74 -30.04 11.43
CA TYR A 189 -5.31 -29.90 11.67
C TYR A 189 -4.99 -29.16 12.97
N ILE A 190 -5.76 -28.12 13.32
CA ILE A 190 -5.50 -27.25 14.48
C ILE A 190 -6.80 -26.90 15.20
N SER A 191 -6.79 -26.83 16.53
CA SER A 191 -7.93 -26.36 17.30
C SER A 191 -8.25 -24.89 17.03
N LEU A 192 -9.53 -24.56 16.81
CA LEU A 192 -9.94 -23.20 16.48
C LEU A 192 -9.54 -22.18 17.54
N ASP A 193 -9.59 -22.55 18.82
CA ASP A 193 -9.23 -21.64 19.92
C ASP A 193 -7.77 -21.18 19.81
N ARG A 194 -6.86 -22.08 19.38
CA ARG A 194 -5.46 -21.73 19.14
C ARG A 194 -5.33 -20.80 17.94
N VAL A 195 -6.08 -21.04 16.87
CA VAL A 195 -6.08 -20.17 15.68
C VAL A 195 -6.57 -18.77 16.04
N TYR A 196 -7.68 -18.66 16.78
CA TYR A 196 -8.21 -17.38 17.24
C TYR A 196 -7.22 -16.64 18.15
N LEU A 197 -6.54 -17.36 19.05
CA LEU A 197 -5.52 -16.78 19.93
C LEU A 197 -4.33 -16.24 19.12
N ILE A 198 -3.81 -17.03 18.17
CA ILE A 198 -2.70 -16.62 17.29
C ILE A 198 -3.09 -15.38 16.49
N LEU A 199 -4.27 -15.37 15.86
CA LEU A 199 -4.75 -14.22 15.10
C LEU A 199 -4.91 -12.99 15.97
N LYS A 200 -5.40 -13.14 17.20
CA LYS A 200 -5.50 -12.03 18.15
C LYS A 200 -4.13 -11.47 18.53
N CYS A 201 -3.14 -12.33 18.77
CA CYS A 201 -1.76 -11.91 19.03
C CYS A 201 -1.17 -11.15 17.84
N ILE A 202 -1.35 -11.67 16.61
CA ILE A 202 -0.90 -11.01 15.39
C ILE A 202 -1.58 -9.65 15.22
N LEU A 203 -2.90 -9.55 15.46
CA LEU A 203 -3.65 -8.30 15.35
C LEU A 203 -3.19 -7.26 16.36
N ILE A 204 -2.93 -7.64 17.62
CA ILE A 204 -2.43 -6.70 18.63
C ILE A 204 -1.06 -6.19 18.22
N PHE A 205 -0.18 -7.10 17.80
CA PHE A 205 1.18 -6.76 17.40
C PHE A 205 1.21 -5.86 16.16
N THR A 206 0.51 -6.24 15.09
CA THR A 206 0.48 -5.48 13.83
C THR A 206 -0.37 -4.22 13.92
N GLY A 207 -1.40 -4.21 14.75
CA GLY A 207 -2.24 -3.04 15.02
C GLY A 207 -1.47 -1.90 15.67
N PHE A 208 -0.47 -2.19 16.50
CA PHE A 208 0.46 -1.17 16.99
C PHE A 208 1.16 -0.45 15.83
N PHE A 209 1.65 -1.18 14.82
CA PHE A 209 2.32 -0.59 13.66
C PHE A 209 1.35 0.15 12.74
N ALA A 210 0.11 -0.32 12.59
CA ALA A 210 -0.93 0.41 11.87
C ALA A 210 -1.19 1.79 12.49
N ILE A 211 -1.40 1.84 13.82
CA ILE A 211 -1.61 3.10 14.55
C ILE A 211 -0.36 3.98 14.47
N LEU A 212 0.84 3.40 14.66
CA LEU A 212 2.10 4.12 14.59
C LEU A 212 2.30 4.76 13.21
N ARG A 213 2.06 4.01 12.12
CA ARG A 213 2.10 4.54 10.74
C ARG A 213 1.15 5.72 10.61
N THR A 214 -0.10 5.56 11.02
CA THR A 214 -1.13 6.60 10.91
C THR A 214 -0.75 7.88 11.66
N LEU A 215 -0.18 7.75 12.87
CA LEU A 215 0.34 8.88 13.64
C LEU A 215 1.53 9.55 12.94
N ILE A 216 2.52 8.77 12.53
CA ILE A 216 3.72 9.27 11.85
C ILE A 216 3.35 10.01 10.56
N THR A 217 2.49 9.41 9.73
CA THR A 217 2.03 10.02 8.48
C THR A 217 1.26 11.32 8.72
N SER A 218 0.42 11.36 9.78
CA SER A 218 -0.27 12.60 10.19
C SER A 218 0.72 13.69 10.61
N CYS A 219 1.76 13.34 11.37
CA CYS A 219 2.78 14.28 11.77
C CYS A 219 3.60 14.81 10.59
N PHE A 220 3.98 13.94 9.64
CA PHE A 220 4.67 14.37 8.40
C PHE A 220 3.81 15.30 7.55
N LEU A 221 2.52 15.04 7.49
CA LEU A 221 1.55 15.93 6.88
C LEU A 221 1.62 17.34 7.53
N PHE A 222 1.49 17.42 8.85
CA PHE A 222 1.57 18.71 9.56
C PHE A 222 2.92 19.42 9.36
N ASP A 223 4.03 18.68 9.37
CA ASP A 223 5.37 19.24 9.13
C ASP A 223 5.47 19.86 7.73
N ASN A 224 4.99 19.15 6.72
CA ASN A 224 4.97 19.63 5.34
C ASN A 224 4.11 20.89 5.16
N LEU A 225 2.96 20.95 5.84
CA LEU A 225 2.11 22.15 5.86
C LEU A 225 2.79 23.34 6.55
N TYR A 226 3.42 23.10 7.71
CA TYR A 226 4.17 24.12 8.44
C TYR A 226 5.29 24.72 7.57
N ARG A 227 6.03 23.86 6.87
CA ARG A 227 7.08 24.31 5.94
C ARG A 227 6.50 25.19 4.85
N LEU A 228 5.41 24.78 4.20
CA LEU A 228 4.78 25.59 3.15
C LEU A 228 4.37 26.97 3.65
N GLY A 229 3.89 27.07 4.88
CA GLY A 229 3.60 28.36 5.51
C GLY A 229 4.84 29.22 5.80
N ARG A 230 6.02 28.61 5.94
CA ARG A 230 7.30 29.28 6.22
C ARG A 230 8.12 29.60 4.96
N GLY A 231 7.86 28.92 3.85
CA GLY A 231 8.57 29.06 2.57
C GLY A 231 8.20 30.30 1.74
N ASN A 232 7.56 31.30 2.34
CA ASN A 232 7.32 32.63 1.78
C ASN A 232 8.14 33.67 2.53
#